data_AF-A0A2T0SUH3-F1
#
_entry.id   AF-A0A2T0SUH3-F1
#
_cell.length_a   1.000
_cell.length_b   1.000
_cell.length_c   1.000
_cell.angle_alpha   90.00
_cell.angle_beta   90.00
_cell.angle_gamma   90.00
#
_symmetry.space_group_name_H-M   'P 1'
#
loop_
_entity.id
_entity.type
_entity.pdbx_description
1 polymer ?
#
loop_
_entity_poly.entity_id
_entity_poly.type
_entity_poly.pdbx_seq_one_letter_code
_entity_poly.pdbx_strand_id
1 'polypeptide(L)'
;MNGFQLYKHYVSRSEVAAWGTADWRYGQLLISAFYLVGITPLFDMLEQAEALGCRIGLVYSHSDGTTPPLPAGIELVKTECTQALLSHSPSHTQWLNSCNY
;
A
#
# COMPACT_ATOMS: atom_id res chain seq x y z
N MET A 1 -4.97 -9.77 -14.90
CA MET A 1 -6.08 -8.79 -15.00
C MET A 1 -5.56 -7.61 -15.79
N ASN A 2 -6.38 -6.97 -16.62
CA ASN A 2 -5.99 -5.69 -17.25
C ASN A 2 -6.18 -4.52 -16.27
N GLY A 3 -5.70 -3.33 -16.61
CA GLY A 3 -5.66 -2.16 -15.74
C GLY A 3 -7.06 -1.73 -15.26
N PHE A 4 -8.07 -1.85 -16.13
CA PHE A 4 -9.47 -1.61 -15.76
C PHE A 4 -9.98 -2.63 -14.72
N GLN A 5 -9.70 -3.92 -14.92
CA GLN A 5 -10.07 -4.98 -13.99
C GLN A 5 -9.35 -4.82 -12.66
N LEU A 6 -8.07 -4.43 -12.67
CA LEU A 6 -7.28 -4.16 -11.47
C LEU A 6 -7.86 -2.96 -10.71
N TYR A 7 -8.16 -1.86 -11.41
CA TYR A 7 -8.78 -0.68 -10.81
C TYR A 7 -10.10 -1.05 -10.14
N LYS A 8 -11.00 -1.72 -10.87
CA LYS A 8 -12.29 -2.16 -10.34
C LYS A 8 -12.12 -3.08 -9.13
N HIS A 9 -11.19 -4.03 -9.20
CA HIS A 9 -10.91 -4.94 -8.09
C HIS A 9 -10.51 -4.18 -6.81
N TYR A 10 -9.55 -3.26 -6.92
CA TYR A 10 -9.05 -2.52 -5.76
C TYR A 10 -10.07 -1.52 -5.21
N VAL A 11 -10.82 -0.82 -6.07
CA VAL A 11 -11.88 0.10 -5.63
C VAL A 11 -13.01 -0.67 -4.95
N SER A 12 -13.54 -1.74 -5.56
CA SER A 12 -14.61 -2.52 -4.93
C SER A 12 -14.18 -3.15 -3.61
N ARG A 13 -12.91 -3.58 -3.50
CA ARG A 13 -12.38 -4.10 -2.24
C ARG A 13 -12.28 -3.00 -1.16
N SER A 14 -12.01 -1.76 -1.56
CA SER A 14 -11.95 -0.62 -0.65
C SER A 14 -13.32 -0.19 -0.10
N GLU A 15 -14.40 -0.36 -0.90
CA GLU A 15 -15.77 0.00 -0.51
C GLU A 15 -16.31 -0.84 0.63
N VAL A 16 -15.90 -2.11 0.68
CA VAL A 16 -16.29 -3.06 1.75
C VAL A 16 -15.28 -3.11 2.89
N ALA A 17 -14.15 -2.42 2.75
CA ALA A 17 -13.11 -2.40 3.76
C ALA A 17 -13.45 -1.40 4.87
N ALA A 18 -13.09 -1.74 6.11
CA ALA A 18 -13.24 -0.82 7.22
C ALA A 18 -12.40 0.44 7.01
N TRP A 19 -12.91 1.58 7.48
CA TRP A 19 -12.24 2.86 7.33
C TRP A 19 -10.82 2.82 7.90
N GLY A 20 -9.86 3.35 7.13
CA GLY A 20 -8.46 3.48 7.55
C GLY A 20 -7.62 2.21 7.38
N THR A 21 -8.21 1.09 6.96
CA THR A 21 -7.45 -0.10 6.57
C THR A 21 -6.61 0.13 5.32
N ALA A 22 -5.63 -0.74 5.07
CA ALA A 22 -4.76 -0.65 3.89
C ALA A 22 -5.57 -0.66 2.58
N ASP A 23 -6.60 -1.50 2.51
CA ASP A 23 -7.46 -1.62 1.33
C ASP A 23 -8.30 -0.37 1.12
N TRP A 24 -8.89 0.15 2.20
CA TRP A 24 -9.63 1.41 2.16
C TRP A 24 -8.74 2.55 1.66
N ARG A 25 -7.54 2.70 2.25
CA ARG A 25 -6.58 3.75 1.88
C ARG A 25 -6.12 3.61 0.44
N TYR A 26 -5.82 2.39 0.01
CA TYR A 26 -5.36 2.15 -1.36
C TYR A 26 -6.45 2.45 -2.39
N GLY A 27 -7.71 2.12 -2.12
CA GLY A 27 -8.82 2.52 -2.98
C GLY A 27 -8.99 4.04 -3.08
N GLN A 28 -8.94 4.75 -1.95
CA GLN A 28 -8.99 6.22 -1.96
C GLN A 28 -7.81 6.84 -2.72
N LEU A 29 -6.62 6.23 -2.62
CA LEU A 29 -5.45 6.63 -3.39
C LEU A 29 -5.68 6.45 -4.89
N LEU A 30 -6.21 5.30 -5.32
CA LEU A 30 -6.48 5.05 -6.74
C LEU A 30 -7.56 5.97 -7.32
N ILE A 31 -8.58 6.32 -6.52
CA ILE A 31 -9.58 7.33 -6.91
C ILE A 31 -8.90 8.70 -7.09
N SER A 32 -8.01 9.09 -6.16
CA SER A 32 -7.27 10.34 -6.27
C SER A 32 -6.35 10.35 -7.50
N ALA A 33 -5.65 9.24 -7.76
CA ALA A 33 -4.81 9.05 -8.93
C ALA A 33 -5.61 9.15 -10.24
N PHE A 34 -6.81 8.59 -10.27
CA PHE A 34 -7.71 8.67 -11.43
C PHE A 34 -8.02 10.12 -11.80
N TYR A 35 -8.35 10.96 -10.81
CA TYR A 35 -8.61 12.38 -11.06
C TYR A 35 -7.34 13.17 -11.43
N LEU A 36 -6.16 12.69 -11.05
CA LEU A 36 -4.90 13.38 -11.28
C LEU A 36 -4.32 13.12 -12.67
N VAL A 37 -4.27 11.86 -13.10
CA VAL A 37 -3.59 11.45 -14.34
C VAL A 37 -4.52 10.91 -15.42
N GLY A 38 -5.78 10.65 -15.07
CA GLY A 38 -6.77 10.09 -15.98
C GLY A 38 -6.66 8.56 -16.17
N ILE A 39 -7.49 8.05 -17.09
CA ILE A 39 -7.78 6.62 -17.23
C ILE A 39 -6.57 5.84 -17.74
N THR A 40 -6.06 6.20 -18.92
CA THR A 40 -5.03 5.42 -19.61
C THR A 40 -3.72 5.34 -18.80
N PRO A 41 -3.14 6.46 -18.31
CA PRO A 41 -1.88 6.40 -17.58
C PRO A 41 -2.00 5.60 -16.27
N LEU A 42 -3.15 5.71 -15.59
CA LEU A 42 -3.41 4.94 -14.37
C LEU A 42 -3.51 3.43 -14.65
N PHE A 43 -4.23 3.04 -15.70
CA PHE A 43 -4.46 1.63 -16.01
C PHE A 43 -3.18 0.96 -16.49
N ASP A 44 -2.40 1.62 -17.35
CA ASP A 44 -1.10 1.12 -17.79
C ASP A 44 -0.14 0.96 -16.60
N MET A 45 -0.14 1.92 -15.66
CA MET A 45 0.69 1.84 -14.46
C MET A 45 0.20 0.76 -13.49
N LEU A 46 -1.10 0.49 -13.40
CA LEU A 46 -1.65 -0.61 -12.59
C LEU A 46 -1.20 -1.97 -13.12
N GLU A 47 -1.20 -2.16 -14.45
CA GLU A 47 -0.71 -3.39 -15.06
C GLU A 47 0.79 -3.59 -14.79
N GLN A 48 1.58 -2.52 -14.91
CA GLN A 48 3.00 -2.56 -14.56
C GLN A 48 3.23 -2.85 -13.08
N ALA A 49 2.46 -2.23 -12.19
CA ALA A 49 2.54 -2.46 -10.75
C ALA A 49 2.28 -3.94 -10.43
N GLU A 50 1.23 -4.52 -10.99
CA GLU A 50 0.89 -5.94 -10.79
C GLU A 50 1.98 -6.87 -11.33
N ALA A 51 2.49 -6.60 -12.54
CA ALA A 51 3.56 -7.39 -13.14
C ALA A 51 4.86 -7.36 -12.34
N LEU A 52 5.12 -6.26 -11.61
CA LEU A 52 6.33 -6.04 -10.82
C LEU A 52 6.14 -6.32 -9.31
N GLY A 53 4.96 -6.74 -8.88
CA GLY A 53 4.65 -6.91 -7.45
C GLY A 53 4.69 -5.60 -6.63
N CYS A 54 4.50 -4.47 -7.31
CA CYS A 54 4.51 -3.12 -6.74
C CYS A 54 3.10 -2.59 -6.51
N ARG A 55 3.02 -1.39 -5.93
CA ARG A 55 1.79 -0.61 -5.74
C ARG A 55 1.95 0.78 -6.34
N ILE A 56 0.84 1.46 -6.58
CA ILE A 56 0.87 2.87 -6.98
C ILE A 56 0.90 3.76 -5.73
N GLY A 57 1.79 4.74 -5.73
CA GLY A 57 1.87 5.85 -4.77
C GLY A 57 1.51 7.19 -5.40
N LEU A 58 1.26 8.20 -4.57
CA LEU A 58 1.10 9.59 -5.01
C LEU A 58 2.41 10.34 -4.82
N VAL A 59 2.83 11.05 -5.87
CA VAL A 59 3.92 12.01 -5.80
C VAL A 59 3.34 13.36 -5.41
N TYR A 60 3.92 14.02 -4.42
CA TYR A 60 3.47 15.32 -3.94
C TYR A 60 4.42 16.42 -4.41
N SER A 61 3.87 17.60 -4.70
CA SER A 61 4.66 18.79 -5.01
C SER A 61 5.56 19.18 -3.83
N HIS A 62 6.66 19.87 -4.12
CA HIS A 62 7.52 20.39 -3.07
C HIS A 62 6.72 21.38 -2.20
N SER A 63 6.66 21.13 -0.89
CA SER A 63 6.08 22.08 0.05
C SER A 63 6.98 23.31 0.15
N ASP A 64 6.38 24.48 0.02
CA ASP A 64 7.01 25.78 0.25
C ASP A 64 6.94 26.20 1.74
N GLY A 65 6.52 25.28 2.62
CA GLY A 65 6.34 25.53 4.06
C GLY A 65 5.10 26.35 4.41
N THR A 66 4.35 26.84 3.43
CA THR A 66 3.19 27.72 3.63
C THR A 66 1.88 27.03 3.22
N THR A 67 1.96 26.13 2.23
CA THR A 67 0.83 25.34 1.76
C THR A 67 1.08 23.83 1.94
N PRO A 68 0.04 23.05 2.31
CA PRO A 68 0.12 21.60 2.25
C PRO A 68 0.46 21.16 0.83
N PRO A 69 1.40 20.23 0.64
CA PRO A 69 1.79 19.79 -0.69
C PRO A 69 0.63 19.08 -1.38
N LEU A 70 0.42 19.37 -2.66
CA LEU A 70 -0.66 18.81 -3.46
C LEU A 70 -0.15 17.59 -4.23
N PRO A 71 -0.99 16.58 -4.46
CA PRO A 71 -0.62 15.47 -5.33
C PRO A 71 -0.38 16.01 -6.76
N ALA A 72 0.78 15.67 -7.33
CA ALA A 72 1.27 16.16 -8.61
C ALA A 72 1.52 15.03 -9.63
N GLY A 73 1.61 13.77 -9.18
CA GLY A 73 1.71 12.62 -10.06
C GLY A 73 1.52 11.29 -9.33
N ILE A 74 1.84 10.21 -10.03
CA ILE A 74 1.84 8.85 -9.49
C ILE A 74 3.17 8.16 -9.74
N GLU A 75 3.53 7.21 -8.89
CA GLU A 75 4.76 6.44 -8.99
C GLU A 75 4.55 4.97 -8.58
N LEU A 76 5.50 4.11 -8.96
CA LEU A 76 5.54 2.72 -8.50
C LEU A 76 6.32 2.62 -7.19
N VAL A 77 5.65 2.17 -6.14
CA VAL A 77 6.21 1.93 -4.82
C VAL A 77 6.38 0.44 -4.63
N LYS A 78 7.60 0.00 -4.30
CA LYS A 78 7.83 -1.40 -3.92
C LYS A 78 7.08 -1.68 -2.63
N THR A 79 6.23 -2.70 -2.65
CA THR A 79 5.68 -3.28 -1.44
C THR A 79 6.84 -4.03 -0.78
N GLU A 80 7.62 -3.38 0.08
CA GLU A 80 8.53 -4.13 0.94
C GLU A 80 7.67 -5.10 1.73
N CYS A 81 7.89 -6.40 1.47
CA CYS A 81 7.18 -7.46 2.14
C CYS A 81 7.52 -7.35 3.63
N THR A 82 6.60 -6.82 4.44
CA THR A 82 6.70 -6.85 5.90
C THR A 82 6.47 -8.29 6.39
N GLN A 83 7.35 -9.21 6.00
CA GLN A 83 7.43 -10.59 6.49
C GLN A 83 8.56 -10.77 7.52
N ALA A 84 9.26 -9.71 7.93
CA ALA A 84 10.37 -9.79 8.87
C ALA A 84 10.04 -9.42 10.34
N LEU A 85 8.75 -9.41 10.75
CA LEU A 85 8.37 -9.09 12.13
C LEU A 85 7.55 -10.17 12.86
N LEU A 86 7.35 -11.35 12.25
CA LEU A 86 6.72 -12.50 12.93
C LEU A 86 7.65 -13.74 13.04
N SER A 87 8.92 -13.64 12.63
CA SER A 87 9.87 -14.76 12.67
C SER A 87 10.70 -14.85 13.96
N HIS A 88 10.50 -13.95 14.94
CA HIS A 88 11.13 -14.07 16.26
C HIS A 88 10.13 -14.54 17.32
N SER A 89 9.59 -15.75 17.14
CA SER A 89 9.19 -16.59 18.27
C SER A 89 10.43 -17.35 18.74
N PRO A 90 11.03 -17.02 19.90
CA PRO A 90 11.93 -17.95 20.56
C PRO A 90 11.07 -19.01 21.25
N SER A 91 10.65 -20.02 20.49
CA SER A 91 10.13 -21.27 21.05
C SER A 91 11.29 -22.23 21.28
N HIS A 92 11.98 -22.15 22.42
CA HIS A 92 12.54 -23.35 23.06
C HIS A 92 12.99 -23.11 24.53
N THR A 93 12.16 -23.58 25.46
CA THR A 93 12.43 -24.61 26.47
C THR A 93 13.76 -24.61 27.25
N GLN A 94 13.60 -24.88 28.57
CA GLN A 94 14.56 -25.28 29.63
C GLN A 94 15.28 -24.16 30.37
N TRP A 95 14.83 -23.89 31.60
CA TRP A 95 15.66 -24.04 32.82
C TRP A 95 14.73 -24.45 33.99
N LEU A 96 14.80 -25.72 34.37
CA LEU A 96 14.32 -26.23 35.64
C LEU A 96 15.35 -25.92 36.73
N ASN A 97 14.84 -25.66 37.95
CA ASN A 97 15.52 -25.75 39.24
C ASN A 97 16.66 -24.77 39.54
N SER A 98 16.40 -23.83 40.45
CA SER A 98 16.93 -23.88 41.83
C SER A 98 16.77 -22.51 42.51
N CYS A 99 15.77 -22.35 43.37
CA CYS A 99 15.81 -21.40 44.48
C CYS A 99 15.01 -22.01 45.64
N ASN A 100 15.71 -22.77 46.48
CA ASN A 100 15.33 -22.99 47.87
C ASN A 100 15.60 -21.68 48.62
N TYR A 101 14.61 -21.18 49.37
CA TYR A 101 14.80 -20.59 50.69
C TYR A 101 13.50 -20.75 51.48
#